data_AF-A0A3L6RHR4-F1
#
_entry.id   AF-A0A3L6RHR4-F1
#
_cell.length_a   1.000
_cell.length_b   1.000
_cell.length_c   1.000
_cell.angle_alpha   90.00
_cell.angle_beta   90.00
_cell.angle_gamma   90.00
#
_symmetry.space_group_name_H-M   'P 1'
#
loop_
_entity.id
_entity.type
_entity.pdbx_description
1 polymer ?
#
loop_
_entity_poly.entity_id
_entity_poly.type
_entity_poly.pdbx_seq_one_letter_code
_entity_poly.pdbx_strand_id
1 'polypeptide(L)'
;MAARLQASLLAVAVIAAAAAALTTPASGANYTVGAPGGSWDLQTDLADWASSIAFRPGDQLLLTSPLVTMVSLLLVGLFVV
;
A
#
# COMPACT_ATOMS: atom_id res chain seq x y z
N MET A 1 -26.58 40.18 -2.90
CA MET A 1 -25.24 39.64 -2.57
C MET A 1 -25.31 38.13 -2.29
N ALA A 2 -26.26 37.65 -1.47
CA ALA A 2 -26.47 36.24 -1.16
C ALA A 2 -26.62 35.29 -2.38
N ALA A 3 -27.43 35.65 -3.38
CA ALA A 3 -27.62 34.82 -4.58
C ALA A 3 -26.32 34.61 -5.41
N ARG A 4 -25.42 35.60 -5.41
CA ARG A 4 -24.13 35.51 -6.11
C ARG A 4 -23.15 34.62 -5.36
N LEU A 5 -23.15 34.70 -4.02
CA LEU A 5 -22.41 33.83 -3.12
C LEU A 5 -22.90 32.37 -3.22
N GLN A 6 -24.21 32.18 -3.34
CA GLN A 6 -24.82 30.85 -3.47
C GLN A 6 -24.49 30.21 -4.82
N ALA A 7 -24.49 30.99 -5.91
CA ALA A 7 -24.06 30.53 -7.23
C ALA A 7 -22.56 30.18 -7.26
N SER A 8 -21.69 30.97 -6.63
CA SER A 8 -20.25 30.66 -6.57
C SER A 8 -19.94 29.45 -5.69
N LEU A 9 -20.65 29.25 -4.58
CA LEU A 9 -20.52 28.04 -3.76
C LEU A 9 -20.93 26.77 -4.52
N LEU A 10 -22.02 26.83 -5.28
CA LEU A 10 -22.44 25.71 -6.13
C LEU A 10 -21.40 25.40 -7.22
N ALA A 11 -20.82 26.43 -7.86
CA ALA A 11 -19.77 26.25 -8.85
C ALA A 11 -18.53 25.58 -8.24
N VAL A 12 -18.08 26.02 -7.05
CA VAL A 12 -16.95 25.41 -6.35
C VAL A 12 -17.24 23.96 -5.96
N ALA A 13 -18.45 23.65 -5.49
CA ALA A 13 -18.85 22.30 -5.13
C ALA A 13 -18.85 21.34 -6.34
N VAL A 14 -19.33 21.80 -7.50
CA VAL A 14 -19.32 21.01 -8.74
C VAL A 14 -17.88 20.74 -9.20
N ILE A 15 -17.00 21.75 -9.16
CA ILE A 15 -15.59 21.59 -9.53
C ILE A 15 -14.88 20.62 -8.57
N ALA A 16 -15.12 20.75 -7.26
CA ALA A 16 -14.54 19.85 -6.26
C ALA A 16 -15.01 18.40 -6.42
N ALA A 17 -16.31 18.19 -6.70
CA ALA A 17 -16.85 16.87 -6.97
C ALA A 17 -16.28 16.25 -8.25
N ALA A 18 -16.11 17.04 -9.31
CA ALA A 18 -15.46 16.59 -10.54
C ALA A 18 -13.98 16.22 -10.31
N ALA A 19 -13.25 17.02 -9.52
CA ALA A 19 -11.87 16.73 -9.16
C ALA A 19 -11.74 15.44 -8.33
N ALA A 20 -12.64 15.22 -7.36
CA ALA A 20 -12.67 13.99 -6.58
C ALA A 20 -13.06 12.74 -7.41
N ALA A 21 -13.91 12.91 -8.43
CA ALA A 21 -14.25 11.83 -9.35
C ALA A 21 -13.08 11.45 -10.28
N LEU A 22 -12.17 12.38 -10.55
CA LEU A 22 -10.94 12.15 -11.32
C LEU A 22 -9.85 11.47 -10.49
N THR A 23 -9.94 11.50 -9.15
CA THR A 23 -9.04 10.76 -8.27
C THR A 23 -9.56 9.35 -8.07
N THR A 24 -9.05 8.37 -8.81
CA THR A 24 -9.23 6.97 -8.45
C THR A 24 -8.33 6.67 -7.25
N PRO A 25 -8.85 6.23 -6.09
CA PRO A 25 -7.97 5.70 -5.05
C PRO A 25 -7.24 4.51 -5.66
N ALA A 26 -5.92 4.62 -5.80
CA ALA A 26 -5.07 3.51 -6.19
C ALA A 26 -5.01 2.53 -5.03
N SER A 27 -6.06 1.71 -4.89
CA SER A 27 -6.04 0.54 -4.03
C SER A 27 -5.32 -0.56 -4.80
N GLY A 28 -3.99 -0.57 -4.71
CA GLY A 28 -3.22 -1.67 -5.28
C GLY A 28 -3.31 -2.94 -4.44
N ALA A 29 -2.86 -4.03 -5.03
CA ALA A 29 -2.80 -5.33 -4.39
C ALA A 29 -1.61 -5.42 -3.42
N ASN A 30 -1.76 -6.29 -2.42
CA ASN A 30 -0.72 -6.57 -1.44
C ASN A 30 -0.03 -7.89 -1.80
N TYR A 31 1.26 -7.83 -2.09
CA TYR A 31 2.07 -8.99 -2.45
C TYR A 31 3.11 -9.27 -1.38
N THR A 32 2.99 -10.40 -0.69
CA THR A 32 4.04 -10.88 0.19
C THR A 32 5.21 -11.38 -0.66
N VAL A 33 6.37 -10.77 -0.46
CA VAL A 33 7.60 -11.09 -1.21
C VAL A 33 8.00 -12.55 -0.95
N GLY A 34 8.14 -13.33 -2.03
CA GLY A 34 8.51 -14.75 -1.98
C GLY A 34 7.36 -15.72 -1.71
N ALA A 35 6.16 -15.25 -1.33
CA ALA A 35 5.02 -16.15 -1.12
C ALA A 35 4.46 -16.72 -2.44
N PRO A 36 3.89 -17.94 -2.43
CA PRO A 36 3.78 -18.87 -1.30
C PRO A 36 5.03 -19.74 -1.06
N GLY A 37 6.03 -19.69 -1.95
CA GLY A 37 7.18 -20.61 -1.96
C GLY A 37 8.32 -20.28 -1.01
N GLY A 38 8.30 -19.12 -0.35
CA GLY A 38 9.40 -18.64 0.47
C GLY A 38 9.15 -17.30 1.14
N SER A 39 10.24 -16.63 1.52
CA SER A 39 10.26 -15.37 2.25
C SER A 39 11.21 -14.40 1.57
N TRP A 40 11.35 -13.17 2.10
CA TRP A 40 12.47 -12.34 1.69
C TRP A 40 13.73 -12.84 2.39
N ASP A 41 14.37 -13.82 1.76
CA ASP A 41 15.66 -14.40 2.14
C ASP A 41 16.52 -14.70 0.89
N LEU A 42 17.74 -15.20 1.12
CA LEU A 42 18.69 -15.55 0.06
C LEU A 42 18.45 -16.94 -0.54
N GLN A 43 17.48 -17.70 -0.01
CA GLN A 43 17.20 -19.08 -0.42
C GLN A 43 16.04 -19.14 -1.41
N THR A 44 15.16 -18.15 -1.36
CA THR A 44 13.99 -18.01 -2.23
C THR A 44 14.40 -17.40 -3.57
N ASP A 45 13.97 -18.01 -4.68
CA ASP A 45 14.15 -17.41 -6.01
C ASP A 45 13.16 -16.24 -6.19
N LEU A 46 13.61 -15.04 -5.82
CA LEU A 46 12.81 -13.83 -5.93
C LEU A 46 12.65 -13.36 -7.38
N ALA A 47 13.49 -13.82 -8.32
CA ALA A 47 13.36 -13.47 -9.72
C ALA A 47 12.20 -14.24 -10.37
N ASP A 48 12.11 -15.55 -10.09
CA ASP A 48 10.97 -16.38 -10.51
C ASP A 48 9.66 -15.85 -9.92
N TRP A 49 9.64 -15.57 -8.61
CA TRP A 49 8.49 -14.96 -7.94
C TRP A 49 8.07 -13.63 -8.58
N ALA A 50 8.99 -12.69 -8.79
CA ALA A 50 8.66 -11.39 -9.37
C ALA A 50 8.14 -11.51 -10.81
N SER A 51 8.66 -12.47 -11.58
CA SER A 51 8.22 -12.71 -12.96
C SER A 51 6.79 -13.27 -13.05
N SER A 52 6.31 -13.90 -11.98
CA SER A 52 4.95 -14.45 -11.90
C SER A 52 3.86 -13.40 -11.61
N ILE A 53 4.25 -12.15 -11.30
CA ILE A 53 3.33 -11.09 -10.86
C ILE A 53 3.33 -9.92 -11.84
N ALA A 54 2.13 -9.45 -12.21
CA ALA A 54 1.95 -8.24 -13.00
C ALA A 54 1.71 -7.03 -12.09
N PHE A 55 2.79 -6.31 -11.73
CA PHE A 55 2.72 -5.13 -10.87
C PHE A 55 2.01 -3.94 -11.54
N ARG A 56 1.24 -3.22 -10.75
CA ARG A 56 0.53 -1.99 -11.12
C ARG A 56 0.88 -0.85 -10.16
N PRO A 57 0.83 0.41 -10.62
CA PRO A 57 0.95 1.55 -9.72
C PRO A 57 -0.09 1.50 -8.60
N GLY A 58 0.37 1.66 -7.36
CA GLY A 58 -0.45 1.55 -6.16
C GLY A 58 -0.30 0.22 -5.42
N ASP A 59 0.29 -0.81 -6.04
CA ASP A 59 0.53 -2.10 -5.38
C ASP A 59 1.57 -1.98 -4.26
N GLN A 60 1.39 -2.80 -3.23
CA GLN A 60 2.25 -2.84 -2.06
C GLN A 60 3.01 -4.17 -2.00
N LEU A 61 4.29 -4.08 -1.63
CA LEU A 61 5.12 -5.24 -1.33
C LEU A 61 5.22 -5.39 0.18
N LEU A 62 4.85 -6.57 0.69
CA LEU A 62 4.97 -6.92 2.10
C LEU A 62 6.25 -7.72 2.30
N LEU A 63 7.16 -7.15 3.08
CA LEU A 63 8.44 -7.73 3.40
C LEU A 63 8.30 -8.62 4.63
N THR A 64 8.52 -9.91 4.46
CA THR A 64 8.64 -10.84 5.59
C THR A 64 10.03 -11.43 5.53
N SER A 65 10.83 -11.26 6.58
CA SER A 65 12.15 -11.89 6.69
C SER A 65 12.26 -12.59 8.04
N PRO A 66 12.60 -13.89 8.09
CA PRO A 66 12.65 -14.65 9.35
C PRO A 66 13.66 -14.05 10.34
N LEU A 67 14.77 -13.49 9.86
CA LEU A 67 15.79 -12.83 10.68
C LEU A 67 15.25 -11.60 11.44
N VAL A 68 14.45 -10.76 10.77
CA VAL A 68 13.86 -9.55 11.38
C VAL A 68 12.78 -9.95 12.39
N THR A 69 11.99 -10.98 12.08
CA THR A 69 10.99 -11.54 13.01
C THR A 69 11.67 -12.14 14.24
N MET A 70 12.77 -12.88 14.09
CA MET A 70 13.54 -13.45 15.20
C MET A 70 14.18 -12.37 16.07
N VAL A 71 14.77 -11.33 15.49
CA VAL A 71 15.32 -10.18 16.23
C VAL A 71 14.21 -9.44 16.99
N SER A 72 13.07 -9.20 16.35
CA SER A 72 11.92 -8.53 17.01
C SER A 72 11.39 -9.34 18.19
N LEU A 73 11.27 -10.67 18.05
CA LEU A 73 10.87 -11.56 19.13
C LEU A 73 11.88 -11.56 20.29
N LEU A 74 13.18 -11.52 19.97
CA LEU A 74 14.26 -11.45 20.97
C LEU A 74 14.24 -10.12 21.74
N LEU A 75 14.02 -9.00 21.06
CA LEU A 75 13.91 -7.71 21.73
C LEU A 75 12.64 -7.62 22.58
N VAL A 76 11.48 -8.02 22.07
CA VAL A 76 10.21 -7.96 22.83
C VAL A 76 10.22 -8.91 24.03
N GLY A 77 10.86 -10.08 23.93
CA GLY A 77 11.04 -10.99 25.06
C GLY A 77 11.96 -10.46 26.17
N LEU A 78 12.89 -9.55 25.84
CA LEU A 78 13.81 -8.93 26.80
C LEU A 78 13.17 -7.80 27.62
N PHE A 79 12.08 -7.19 27.15
CA PHE A 79 11.35 -6.14 27.88
C PHE A 79 10.32 -6.67 28.90
N VAL A 80 10.15 -7.99 29.00
CA VAL A 80 9.14 -8.65 29.87
C VAL A 80 9.79 -9.45 31.02
N VAL A 81 11.09 -9.28 31.26
CA VAL A 81 11.82 -9.91 32.39
C VAL A 81 12.35 -8.85 33.34
#